data_AF-A0A7Y1VGA5-F1
#
_entry.id   AF-A0A7Y1VGA5-F1
#
_cell.length_a   1.000
_cell.length_b   1.000
_cell.length_c   1.000
_cell.angle_alpha   90.00
_cell.angle_beta   90.00
_cell.angle_gamma   90.00
#
_symmetry.space_group_name_H-M   'P 1'
#
loop_
_entity.id
_entity.type
_entity.pdbx_description
1 polymer ?
#
loop_
_entity_poly.entity_id
_entity_poly.type
_entity_poly.pdbx_seq_one_letter_code
_entity_poly.pdbx_strand_id
1 'polypeptide(L)'
;MRSLEADRGSTKSTWRRLAAVPAVPTHYEPHHDRFPIVVVVAGISLLPLLNPKGPANTAPVDFIMMAAIVVVGVWVGTTLTRVHVPYVLPAAGLALAGLIAALAGGSPMSGSIAIVQEVFLLAWCAAITSLCRTPRSLRTVVRGWCVSATAWAIFLIMVEMSGRTRLPGGTGGEGGRARLWFDHPNLAGNYFAVAIFIVLAARYPRHPVARHLSVIA
;
A
#
# COMPACT_ATOMS: atom_id res chain seq x y z
N MET A 1 49.21 -13.96 46.92
CA MET A 1 48.67 -13.20 45.76
C MET A 1 48.87 -13.95 44.43
N ARG A 2 48.44 -15.23 44.31
CA ARG A 2 48.64 -16.03 43.08
C ARG A 2 47.46 -16.93 42.69
N SER A 3 46.28 -16.73 43.28
CA SER A 3 45.12 -17.64 43.12
C SER A 3 43.92 -17.03 42.40
N LEU A 4 44.01 -15.81 41.84
CA LEU A 4 42.88 -15.11 41.21
C LEU A 4 42.96 -14.99 39.67
N GLU A 5 43.97 -15.59 39.03
CA GLU A 5 44.16 -15.46 37.57
C GLU A 5 43.64 -16.65 36.75
N ALA A 6 43.24 -17.75 37.38
CA ALA A 6 42.85 -18.97 36.66
C ALA A 6 41.44 -18.97 36.05
N ASP A 7 40.54 -18.05 36.44
CA ASP A 7 39.12 -18.12 36.07
C ASP A 7 38.71 -17.24 34.87
N ARG A 8 39.65 -16.45 34.32
CA ARG A 8 39.36 -15.55 33.18
C ARG A 8 39.31 -16.26 31.80
N GLY A 9 39.66 -17.54 31.74
CA GLY A 9 39.65 -18.34 30.50
C GLY A 9 38.30 -19.02 30.18
N SER A 10 37.51 -19.34 31.20
CA SER A 10 36.28 -20.14 31.05
C SER A 10 35.12 -19.34 30.44
N THR A 11 35.01 -18.06 30.83
CA THR A 11 33.89 -17.18 30.44
C THR A 11 33.82 -16.90 28.94
N LYS A 12 34.98 -16.78 28.25
CA LYS A 12 35.01 -16.52 26.80
C LYS A 12 34.42 -17.67 25.96
N SER A 13 34.48 -18.90 26.46
CA SER A 13 33.96 -20.07 25.74
C SER A 13 32.43 -20.17 25.82
N THR A 14 31.85 -19.73 26.94
CA THR A 14 30.39 -19.73 27.17
C THR A 14 29.69 -18.65 26.34
N TRP A 15 30.29 -17.47 26.21
CA TRP A 15 29.74 -16.39 25.37
C TRP A 15 29.70 -16.78 23.88
N ARG A 16 30.66 -17.58 23.38
CA ARG A 16 30.64 -18.07 21.99
C ARG A 16 29.51 -19.07 21.73
N ARG A 17 29.08 -19.84 22.73
CA ARG A 17 27.97 -20.79 22.60
C ARG A 17 26.60 -20.10 22.70
N LEU A 18 26.49 -19.01 23.47
CA LEU A 18 25.26 -18.22 23.58
C LEU A 18 25.07 -17.21 22.43
N ALA A 19 26.14 -16.83 21.74
CA ALA A 19 26.09 -15.98 20.54
C ALA A 19 25.71 -16.75 19.26
N ALA A 20 25.66 -18.08 19.31
CA ALA A 20 25.09 -18.89 18.25
C ALA A 20 23.56 -18.76 18.29
N VAL A 21 23.06 -17.60 17.84
CA VAL A 21 21.66 -17.44 17.46
C VAL A 21 21.35 -18.60 16.52
N PRO A 22 20.39 -19.49 16.84
CA PRO A 22 20.04 -20.58 15.95
C PRO A 22 19.76 -19.96 14.59
N ALA A 23 20.49 -20.42 13.57
CA ALA A 23 20.30 -19.93 12.21
C ALA A 23 18.81 -20.09 11.89
N VAL A 24 18.12 -18.96 11.71
CA VAL A 24 16.72 -18.96 11.27
C VAL A 24 16.69 -19.78 9.99
N PRO A 25 15.86 -20.85 9.90
CA PRO A 25 15.79 -21.67 8.71
C PRO A 25 15.59 -20.78 7.48
N THR A 26 16.60 -20.72 6.60
CA THR A 26 16.57 -19.90 5.38
C THR A 26 15.95 -20.64 4.20
N HIS A 27 15.19 -21.72 4.45
CA HIS A 27 14.33 -22.34 3.44
C HIS A 27 13.12 -21.44 3.17
N TYR A 28 13.41 -20.28 2.57
CA TYR A 28 12.47 -19.45 1.85
C TYR A 28 12.37 -20.07 0.46
N GLU A 29 11.29 -20.77 0.15
CA GLU A 29 11.04 -21.19 -1.24
C GLU A 29 10.75 -19.94 -2.10
N PRO A 30 11.69 -19.49 -2.97
CA PRO A 30 11.70 -18.11 -3.47
C PRO A 30 10.72 -17.78 -4.61
N HIS A 31 9.72 -18.63 -4.85
CA HIS A 31 9.02 -18.64 -6.14
C HIS A 31 7.51 -18.37 -6.08
N HIS A 32 6.82 -18.68 -4.98
CA HIS A 32 5.35 -18.60 -4.93
C HIS A 32 4.78 -17.20 -4.63
N ASP A 33 5.57 -16.26 -4.13
CA ASP A 33 5.11 -14.93 -3.69
C ASP A 33 5.33 -13.81 -4.73
N ARG A 34 6.19 -14.04 -5.74
CA ARG A 34 6.58 -13.01 -6.71
C ARG A 34 5.39 -12.49 -7.52
N PHE A 35 4.54 -13.41 -7.99
CA PHE A 35 3.38 -13.06 -8.80
C PHE A 35 2.37 -12.21 -7.99
N PRO A 36 1.93 -12.62 -6.78
CA PRO A 36 1.15 -11.76 -5.89
C PRO A 36 1.76 -10.37 -5.65
N ILE A 37 3.07 -10.28 -5.44
CA ILE A 37 3.79 -8.99 -5.28
C ILE A 37 3.65 -8.10 -6.49
N VAL A 38 3.85 -8.64 -7.70
CA VAL A 38 3.76 -7.85 -8.93
C VAL A 38 2.34 -7.30 -9.12
N VAL A 39 1.32 -8.12 -8.91
CA VAL A 39 -0.09 -7.70 -9.09
C VAL A 39 -0.50 -6.64 -8.06
N VAL A 40 -0.09 -6.79 -6.80
CA VAL A 40 -0.34 -5.77 -5.76
C VAL A 40 0.40 -4.47 -6.05
N VAL A 41 1.67 -4.54 -6.45
CA VAL A 41 2.45 -3.35 -6.85
C VAL A 41 1.80 -2.66 -8.06
N ALA A 42 1.29 -3.41 -9.03
CA ALA A 42 0.55 -2.85 -10.15
C ALA A 42 -0.73 -2.12 -9.70
N GLY A 43 -1.52 -2.73 -8.80
CA GLY A 43 -2.71 -2.09 -8.24
C GLY A 43 -2.40 -0.78 -7.52
N ILE A 44 -1.37 -0.78 -6.68
CA ILE A 44 -0.86 0.43 -6.00
C ILE A 44 -0.40 1.49 -7.00
N SER A 45 0.34 1.07 -8.02
CA SER A 45 0.93 1.99 -8.99
C SER A 45 -0.12 2.66 -9.86
N LEU A 46 -1.30 2.06 -10.01
CA LEU A 46 -2.39 2.55 -10.84
C LEU A 46 -3.47 3.28 -10.04
N LEU A 47 -3.29 3.48 -8.73
CA LEU A 47 -4.24 4.22 -7.87
C LEU A 47 -4.64 5.61 -8.40
N PRO A 48 -3.77 6.38 -9.09
CA PRO A 48 -4.19 7.67 -9.65
C PRO A 48 -5.20 7.59 -10.81
N LEU A 49 -5.45 6.39 -11.37
CA LEU A 49 -6.38 6.18 -12.48
C LEU A 49 -7.82 5.93 -11.99
N LEU A 50 -8.42 6.97 -11.40
CA LEU A 50 -9.80 6.93 -10.91
C LEU A 50 -10.85 7.36 -11.95
N ASN A 51 -10.40 7.93 -13.07
CA ASN A 51 -11.26 8.37 -14.17
C ASN A 51 -10.86 7.71 -15.50
N PRO A 52 -11.83 7.34 -16.35
CA PRO A 52 -13.27 7.60 -16.22
C PRO A 52 -13.97 6.69 -15.19
N LYS A 53 -15.04 7.19 -14.57
CA LYS A 53 -15.89 6.41 -13.67
C LYS A 53 -16.92 5.58 -14.43
N GLY A 54 -17.05 4.33 -14.02
CA GLY A 54 -18.10 3.40 -14.43
C GLY A 54 -19.30 3.40 -13.46
N PRO A 55 -20.26 2.47 -13.66
CA PRO A 55 -21.39 2.31 -12.77
C PRO A 55 -20.92 2.02 -11.34
N ALA A 56 -21.71 2.44 -10.34
CA ALA A 56 -21.40 2.26 -8.91
C ALA A 56 -20.01 2.81 -8.48
N ASN A 57 -19.55 3.90 -9.11
CA ASN A 57 -18.24 4.54 -8.87
C ASN A 57 -17.03 3.63 -9.14
N THR A 58 -17.17 2.59 -9.98
CA THR A 58 -16.03 1.74 -10.35
C THR A 58 -15.02 2.51 -11.20
N ALA A 59 -13.74 2.33 -10.94
CA ALA A 59 -12.62 2.89 -11.69
C ALA A 59 -11.79 1.78 -12.38
N PRO A 60 -10.98 2.11 -13.40
CA PRO A 60 -10.07 1.16 -14.04
C PRO A 60 -9.16 0.41 -13.05
N VAL A 61 -8.72 1.10 -11.99
CA VAL A 61 -7.87 0.50 -10.95
C VAL A 61 -8.58 -0.60 -10.14
N ASP A 62 -9.91 -0.53 -9.99
CA ASP A 62 -10.65 -1.50 -9.20
C ASP A 62 -10.58 -2.91 -9.78
N PHE A 63 -10.48 -3.04 -11.11
CA PHE A 63 -10.28 -4.34 -11.76
C PHE A 63 -8.93 -4.95 -11.40
N ILE A 64 -7.88 -4.13 -11.32
CA ILE A 64 -6.55 -4.58 -10.93
C ILE A 64 -6.52 -4.93 -9.43
N MET A 65 -7.16 -4.12 -8.60
CA MET A 65 -7.33 -4.41 -7.16
C MET A 65 -8.12 -5.70 -6.93
N MET A 66 -9.20 -5.93 -7.68
CA MET A 66 -9.97 -7.17 -7.64
C MET A 66 -9.11 -8.37 -8.03
N ALA A 67 -8.37 -8.28 -9.14
CA ALA A 67 -7.45 -9.33 -9.57
C ALA A 67 -6.39 -9.62 -8.49
N ALA A 68 -5.86 -8.58 -7.86
CA ALA A 68 -4.90 -8.73 -6.77
C ALA A 68 -5.51 -9.42 -5.52
N ILE A 69 -6.74 -9.07 -5.14
CA ILE A 69 -7.47 -9.75 -4.05
C ILE A 69 -7.61 -11.23 -4.36
N VAL A 70 -8.04 -11.59 -5.58
CA VAL A 70 -8.21 -12.98 -6.00
C VAL A 70 -6.88 -13.72 -5.99
N VAL A 71 -5.83 -13.15 -6.59
CA VAL A 71 -4.49 -13.77 -6.66
C VAL A 71 -3.90 -13.98 -5.27
N VAL A 72 -3.98 -12.97 -4.39
CA VAL A 72 -3.50 -13.09 -3.02
C VAL A 72 -4.35 -14.07 -2.23
N GLY A 73 -5.68 -14.08 -2.41
CA GLY A 73 -6.58 -15.03 -1.76
C GLY A 73 -6.27 -16.48 -2.13
N VAL A 74 -6.06 -16.77 -3.42
CA VAL A 74 -5.63 -18.09 -3.90
C VAL A 74 -4.26 -18.43 -3.35
N TRP A 75 -3.30 -17.49 -3.36
CA TRP A 75 -1.97 -17.71 -2.79
C TRP A 75 -2.02 -18.03 -1.30
N VAL A 76 -2.79 -17.29 -0.51
CA VAL A 76 -2.96 -17.54 0.93
C VAL A 76 -3.64 -18.89 1.17
N GLY A 77 -4.68 -19.21 0.40
CA GLY A 77 -5.40 -20.48 0.51
C GLY A 77 -4.55 -21.70 0.16
N THR A 78 -3.76 -21.61 -0.90
CA THR A 78 -2.86 -22.69 -1.35
C THR A 78 -1.64 -22.87 -0.45
N THR A 79 -1.15 -21.79 0.17
CA THR A 79 0.01 -21.84 1.09
C THR A 79 -0.37 -22.07 2.56
N LEU A 80 -1.68 -22.16 2.88
CA LEU A 80 -2.22 -22.29 4.24
C LEU A 80 -1.65 -21.23 5.21
N THR A 81 -1.36 -20.04 4.69
CA THR A 81 -0.81 -18.95 5.50
C THR A 81 -1.94 -18.25 6.27
N ARG A 82 -1.67 -17.78 7.50
CA ARG A 82 -2.71 -17.07 8.29
C ARG A 82 -3.10 -15.74 7.63
N VAL A 83 -4.36 -15.56 7.26
CA VAL A 83 -4.86 -14.24 6.82
C VAL A 83 -4.69 -13.24 7.97
N HIS A 84 -4.08 -12.09 7.70
CA HIS A 84 -4.08 -10.97 8.64
C HIS A 84 -5.07 -9.95 8.12
N VAL A 85 -6.06 -9.64 8.95
CA VAL A 85 -7.10 -8.66 8.67
C VAL A 85 -6.97 -7.53 9.71
N PRO A 86 -5.95 -6.67 9.57
CA PRO A 86 -5.85 -5.50 10.43
C PRO A 86 -7.07 -4.63 10.18
N TYR A 87 -7.54 -3.94 11.22
CA TYR A 87 -8.68 -3.03 11.14
C TYR A 87 -10.06 -3.68 10.92
N VAL A 88 -10.22 -5.00 11.08
CA VAL A 88 -11.56 -5.64 11.02
C VAL A 88 -12.55 -5.02 11.99
N LEU A 89 -12.12 -4.69 13.21
CA LEU A 89 -12.97 -4.06 14.22
C LEU A 89 -13.47 -2.66 13.79
N PRO A 90 -12.59 -1.67 13.51
CA PRO A 90 -13.04 -0.35 13.08
C PRO A 90 -13.81 -0.40 11.75
N ALA A 91 -13.43 -1.30 10.84
CA ALA A 91 -14.12 -1.42 9.56
C ALA A 91 -15.49 -2.11 9.65
N ALA A 92 -15.65 -3.09 10.54
CA ALA A 92 -16.96 -3.63 10.88
C ALA A 92 -17.83 -2.54 11.50
N GLY A 93 -17.24 -1.66 12.34
CA GLY A 93 -17.93 -0.48 12.88
C GLY A 93 -18.44 0.46 11.78
N LEU A 94 -17.58 0.82 10.82
CA LEU A 94 -17.95 1.65 9.67
C LEU A 94 -19.03 0.98 8.79
N ALA A 95 -18.87 -0.31 8.51
CA ALA A 95 -19.83 -1.08 7.72
C ALA A 95 -21.21 -1.16 8.41
N LEU A 96 -21.22 -1.36 9.73
CA LEU A 96 -22.45 -1.36 10.53
C LEU A 96 -23.11 0.02 10.55
N ALA A 97 -22.33 1.09 10.71
CA ALA A 97 -22.84 2.46 10.63
C ALA A 97 -23.44 2.76 9.25
N GLY A 98 -22.76 2.34 8.18
CA GLY A 98 -23.24 2.44 6.80
C GLY A 98 -24.52 1.63 6.56
N LEU A 99 -24.62 0.42 7.13
CA LEU A 99 -25.83 -0.41 7.06
C LEU A 99 -27.00 0.24 7.81
N ILE A 100 -26.77 0.78 9.01
CA ILE A 100 -27.80 1.52 9.76
C ILE A 100 -28.25 2.75 8.96
N ALA A 101 -27.31 3.52 8.40
CA ALA A 101 -27.61 4.67 7.56
C ALA A 101 -28.37 4.28 6.28
N ALA A 102 -28.07 3.13 5.68
CA ALA A 102 -28.76 2.58 4.51
C ALA A 102 -30.21 2.18 4.82
N LEU A 103 -30.43 1.55 5.97
CA LEU A 103 -31.75 1.12 6.44
C LEU A 103 -32.62 2.30 6.90
N ALA A 104 -31.99 3.33 7.47
CA ALA A 104 -32.67 4.56 7.89
C ALA A 104 -32.86 5.60 6.77
N GLY A 105 -32.10 5.47 5.68
CA GLY A 105 -32.11 6.38 4.55
C GLY A 105 -33.16 6.04 3.48
N GLY A 106 -33.67 7.05 2.77
CA GLY A 106 -34.66 6.89 1.70
C GLY A 106 -34.15 6.26 0.39
N SER A 107 -32.91 5.76 0.36
CA SER A 107 -32.29 5.16 -0.82
C SER A 107 -31.49 3.90 -0.44
N PRO A 108 -32.16 2.74 -0.29
CA PRO A 108 -31.51 1.49 0.12
C PRO A 108 -30.47 0.99 -0.90
N MET A 109 -30.62 1.36 -2.18
CA MET A 109 -29.69 0.95 -3.23
C MET A 109 -28.31 1.61 -3.09
N SER A 110 -28.24 2.90 -2.77
CA SER A 110 -26.95 3.59 -2.57
C SER A 110 -26.23 3.08 -1.31
N GLY A 111 -26.99 2.75 -0.27
CA GLY A 111 -26.42 2.22 0.97
C GLY A 111 -25.82 0.82 0.79
N SER A 112 -26.50 -0.07 0.06
CA SER A 112 -25.95 -1.41 -0.25
C SER A 112 -24.69 -1.34 -1.11
N ILE A 113 -24.63 -0.44 -2.09
CA ILE A 113 -23.42 -0.20 -2.90
C ILE A 113 -22.24 0.24 -2.00
N ALA A 114 -22.48 1.16 -1.06
CA ALA A 114 -21.44 1.63 -0.14
C ALA A 114 -20.87 0.49 0.73
N ILE A 115 -21.74 -0.41 1.23
CA ILE A 115 -21.28 -1.57 2.01
C ILE A 115 -20.39 -2.49 1.17
N VAL A 116 -20.78 -2.75 -0.08
CA VAL A 116 -19.97 -3.58 -1.00
C VAL A 116 -18.59 -2.94 -1.24
N GLN A 117 -18.54 -1.62 -1.42
CA GLN A 117 -17.28 -0.88 -1.58
C GLN A 117 -16.39 -0.98 -0.32
N GLU A 118 -16.97 -0.87 0.88
CA GLU A 118 -16.22 -1.03 2.12
C GLU A 118 -15.65 -2.45 2.27
N VAL A 119 -16.45 -3.49 1.99
CA VAL A 119 -15.97 -4.88 2.01
C VAL A 119 -14.85 -5.09 0.98
N PHE A 120 -14.98 -4.51 -0.20
CA PHE A 120 -13.95 -4.56 -1.24
C PHE A 120 -12.63 -3.91 -0.79
N LEU A 121 -12.69 -2.70 -0.21
CA LEU A 121 -11.51 -2.00 0.30
C LEU A 121 -10.87 -2.75 1.48
N LEU A 122 -11.67 -3.41 2.31
CA LEU A 122 -11.15 -4.27 3.37
C LEU A 122 -10.46 -5.51 2.83
N ALA A 123 -11.04 -6.16 1.84
CA ALA A 123 -10.41 -7.30 1.16
C ALA A 123 -9.08 -6.88 0.52
N TRP A 124 -9.03 -5.70 -0.10
CA TRP A 124 -7.79 -5.12 -0.62
C TRP A 124 -6.74 -4.89 0.46
N CYS A 125 -7.13 -4.30 1.59
CA CYS A 125 -6.24 -4.07 2.74
C CYS A 125 -5.73 -5.40 3.33
N ALA A 126 -6.62 -6.39 3.49
CA ALA A 126 -6.27 -7.73 3.93
C ALA A 126 -5.30 -8.42 2.97
N ALA A 127 -5.46 -8.22 1.66
CA ALA A 127 -4.56 -8.75 0.64
C ALA A 127 -3.15 -8.13 0.77
N ILE A 128 -3.04 -6.80 0.83
CA ILE A 128 -1.75 -6.11 1.00
C ILE A 128 -1.05 -6.58 2.28
N THR A 129 -1.78 -6.65 3.40
CA THR A 129 -1.19 -6.94 4.71
C THR A 129 -0.81 -8.42 4.85
N SER A 130 -1.61 -9.32 4.27
CA SER A 130 -1.27 -10.75 4.17
C SER A 130 -0.03 -10.97 3.31
N LEU A 131 0.16 -10.14 2.27
CA LEU A 131 1.36 -10.21 1.42
C LEU A 131 2.60 -9.59 2.07
N CYS A 132 2.44 -8.47 2.79
CA CYS A 132 3.53 -7.70 3.42
C CYS A 132 4.06 -8.30 4.73
N ARG A 133 3.82 -9.59 4.98
CA ARG A 133 4.26 -10.27 6.22
C ARG A 133 5.77 -10.47 6.32
N THR A 134 6.47 -10.45 5.19
CA THR A 134 7.92 -10.59 5.16
C THR A 134 8.57 -9.21 4.94
N PRO A 135 9.75 -8.95 5.55
CA PRO A 135 10.46 -7.70 5.31
C PRO A 135 10.82 -7.47 3.83
N ARG A 136 10.93 -8.55 3.04
CA ARG A 136 11.22 -8.49 1.60
C ARG A 136 10.01 -8.02 0.80
N SER A 137 8.84 -8.61 1.02
CA SER A 137 7.62 -8.23 0.32
C SER A 137 7.20 -6.81 0.68
N LEU A 138 7.19 -6.46 1.97
CA LEU A 138 6.93 -5.09 2.44
C LEU A 138 7.87 -4.08 1.78
N ARG A 139 9.17 -4.36 1.77
CA ARG A 139 10.16 -3.47 1.13
C ARG A 139 9.91 -3.32 -0.38
N THR A 140 9.47 -4.38 -1.06
CA THR A 140 9.21 -4.34 -2.50
C THR A 140 7.95 -3.54 -2.80
N VAL A 141 6.89 -3.75 -2.04
CA VAL A 141 5.62 -3.02 -2.15
C VAL A 141 5.82 -1.53 -1.87
N VAL A 142 6.48 -1.19 -0.77
CA VAL A 142 6.79 0.21 -0.41
C VAL A 142 7.66 0.88 -1.46
N ARG A 143 8.67 0.19 -2.00
CA ARG A 143 9.48 0.73 -3.12
C ARG A 143 8.65 0.98 -4.36
N GLY A 144 7.77 0.04 -4.71
CA GLY A 144 6.82 0.20 -5.81
C GLY A 144 5.99 1.46 -5.65
N TRP A 145 5.40 1.66 -4.47
CA TRP A 145 4.65 2.86 -4.11
C TRP A 145 5.48 4.14 -4.27
N CYS A 146 6.70 4.19 -3.71
CA CYS A 146 7.56 5.37 -3.79
C CYS A 146 7.88 5.73 -5.26
N VAL A 147 8.24 4.72 -6.09
CA VAL A 147 8.58 4.94 -7.49
C VAL A 147 7.35 5.40 -8.27
N SER A 148 6.21 4.74 -8.10
CA SER A 148 4.98 5.10 -8.81
C SER A 148 4.50 6.49 -8.42
N ALA A 149 4.49 6.82 -7.13
CA ALA A 149 4.08 8.14 -6.66
C ALA A 149 4.98 9.26 -7.20
N THR A 150 6.30 9.04 -7.21
CA THR A 150 7.26 10.00 -7.79
C THR A 150 7.03 10.15 -9.30
N ALA A 151 6.79 9.05 -10.03
CA ALA A 151 6.51 9.09 -11.46
C ALA A 151 5.22 9.87 -11.76
N TRP A 152 4.16 9.66 -10.98
CA TRP A 152 2.91 10.40 -11.12
C TRP A 152 3.03 11.88 -10.73
N ALA A 153 3.84 12.22 -9.72
CA ALA A 153 4.12 13.61 -9.35
C ALA A 153 4.85 14.35 -10.49
N ILE A 154 5.92 13.74 -11.02
CA ILE A 154 6.64 14.27 -12.19
C ILE A 154 5.68 14.41 -13.38
N PHE A 155 4.86 13.40 -13.64
CA PHE A 155 3.88 13.46 -14.73
C PHE A 155 2.88 14.61 -14.55
N LEU A 156 2.37 14.82 -13.33
CA LEU A 156 1.47 15.94 -13.01
C LEU A 156 2.15 17.28 -13.30
N ILE A 157 3.38 17.48 -12.83
CA ILE A 157 4.16 18.70 -13.09
C ILE A 157 4.34 18.92 -14.58
N MET A 158 4.73 17.88 -15.32
CA MET A 158 4.95 17.97 -16.77
C MET A 158 3.66 18.33 -17.53
N VAL A 159 2.51 17.80 -17.11
CA VAL A 159 1.23 18.13 -17.72
C VAL A 159 0.84 19.59 -17.42
N GLU A 160 1.02 20.04 -16.18
CA GLU A 160 0.75 21.42 -15.78
C GLU A 160 1.65 22.40 -16.56
N MET A 161 2.95 22.11 -16.65
CA MET A 161 3.91 22.90 -17.42
C MET A 161 3.59 22.95 -18.92
N SER A 162 2.91 21.93 -19.45
CA SER A 162 2.52 21.89 -20.86
C SER A 162 1.37 22.85 -21.19
N GLY A 163 0.74 23.49 -20.20
CA GLY A 163 -0.36 24.45 -20.39
C GLY A 163 -1.62 23.83 -21.03
N ARG A 164 -1.68 22.50 -21.13
CA ARG A 164 -2.80 21.78 -21.73
C ARG A 164 -3.88 21.57 -20.68
N THR A 165 -4.79 22.52 -20.55
CA THR A 165 -5.96 22.51 -19.65
C THR A 165 -7.00 21.40 -19.92
N ARG A 166 -6.68 20.40 -20.76
CA ARG A 166 -7.54 19.26 -21.09
C ARG A 166 -7.00 17.96 -20.51
N LEU A 167 -6.83 17.92 -19.19
CA LEU A 167 -7.03 16.66 -18.48
C LEU A 167 -8.54 16.51 -18.21
N PRO A 168 -9.11 15.29 -18.25
CA PRO A 168 -10.53 15.07 -17.96
C PRO A 168 -10.88 15.66 -16.59
N GLY A 169 -11.61 16.77 -16.59
CA GLY A 169 -11.98 17.50 -15.37
C GLY A 169 -11.61 18.98 -15.28
N GLY A 170 -10.97 19.57 -16.28
CA GLY A 170 -10.82 21.03 -16.37
C GLY A 170 -12.16 21.76 -16.63
N THR A 171 -13.14 21.69 -15.74
CA THR A 171 -14.29 22.61 -15.74
C THR A 171 -13.89 23.84 -14.94
N GLY A 172 -13.92 25.01 -15.59
CA GLY A 172 -13.45 26.31 -15.07
C GLY A 172 -14.15 26.88 -13.83
N GLY A 173 -14.70 26.05 -12.94
CA GLY A 173 -15.29 26.43 -11.66
C GLY A 173 -14.45 26.11 -10.43
N GLU A 174 -13.47 25.20 -10.52
CA GLU A 174 -12.59 24.82 -9.39
C GLU A 174 -11.18 25.36 -9.67
N GLY A 175 -10.88 26.55 -9.14
CA GLY A 175 -9.70 27.33 -9.51
C GLY A 175 -8.40 26.53 -9.57
N GLY A 176 -7.84 26.39 -10.78
CA GLY A 176 -6.42 26.11 -11.08
C GLY A 176 -5.73 24.90 -10.42
N ARG A 177 -6.42 24.02 -9.69
CA ARG A 177 -5.78 22.93 -8.94
C ARG A 177 -5.67 21.68 -9.81
N ALA A 178 -4.44 21.31 -10.15
CA ALA A 178 -4.13 20.09 -10.90
C ALA A 178 -4.68 18.85 -10.16
N ARG A 179 -5.49 18.06 -10.87
CA ARG A 179 -6.20 16.89 -10.30
C ARG A 179 -5.95 15.56 -11.01
N LEU A 180 -5.07 15.50 -12.02
CA LEU A 180 -4.84 14.31 -12.86
C LEU A 180 -6.16 13.60 -13.24
N TRP A 181 -6.25 12.29 -13.03
CA TRP A 181 -7.46 11.48 -13.16
C TRP A 181 -8.16 11.26 -11.82
N PHE A 182 -7.81 12.02 -10.77
CA PHE A 182 -8.56 12.03 -9.52
C PHE A 182 -9.89 12.74 -9.70
N ASP A 183 -10.88 12.32 -8.92
CA ASP A 183 -12.24 12.86 -8.95
C ASP A 183 -12.29 14.35 -8.57
N HIS A 184 -11.51 14.72 -7.56
CA HIS A 184 -11.44 16.08 -7.03
C HIS A 184 -9.99 16.43 -6.64
N PRO A 185 -9.58 17.71 -6.70
CA PRO A 185 -8.20 18.13 -6.41
C PRO A 185 -7.75 17.79 -4.98
N ASN A 186 -8.68 17.74 -4.03
CA ASN A 186 -8.37 17.34 -2.66
C ASN A 186 -7.97 15.86 -2.55
N LEU A 187 -8.52 14.99 -3.40
CA LEU A 187 -8.18 13.56 -3.43
C LEU A 187 -6.75 13.38 -3.95
N ALA A 188 -6.40 14.10 -5.02
CA ALA A 188 -5.03 14.17 -5.54
C ALA A 188 -4.05 14.67 -4.46
N GLY A 189 -4.39 15.78 -3.80
CA GLY A 189 -3.58 16.34 -2.72
C GLY A 189 -3.35 15.36 -1.57
N ASN A 190 -4.38 14.66 -1.11
CA ASN A 190 -4.26 13.65 -0.06
C ASN A 190 -3.35 12.48 -0.48
N TYR A 191 -3.48 12.00 -1.72
CA TYR A 191 -2.63 10.94 -2.25
C TYR A 191 -1.14 11.33 -2.21
N PHE A 192 -0.81 12.52 -2.74
CA PHE A 192 0.57 13.00 -2.76
C PHE A 192 1.11 13.33 -1.36
N ALA A 193 0.29 13.90 -0.48
CA ALA A 193 0.68 14.14 0.91
C ALA A 193 1.05 12.84 1.63
N VAL A 194 0.22 11.80 1.50
CA VAL A 194 0.52 10.47 2.06
C VAL A 194 1.77 9.87 1.41
N ALA A 195 1.93 10.01 0.09
CA ALA A 195 3.11 9.53 -0.60
C ALA A 195 4.42 10.17 -0.11
N ILE A 196 4.42 11.47 0.21
CA ILE A 196 5.58 12.16 0.80
C ILE A 196 5.94 11.52 2.15
N PHE A 197 4.97 11.31 3.03
CA PHE A 197 5.23 10.65 4.31
C PHE A 197 5.80 9.23 4.13
N ILE A 198 5.29 8.48 3.15
CA ILE A 198 5.79 7.13 2.83
C ILE A 198 7.24 7.20 2.30
N VAL A 199 7.55 8.11 1.38
CA VAL A 199 8.91 8.31 0.84
C VAL A 199 9.90 8.67 1.95
N LEU A 200 9.51 9.58 2.84
CA LEU A 200 10.33 10.02 3.98
C LEU A 200 10.56 8.87 4.98
N ALA A 201 9.50 8.13 5.33
CA ALA A 201 9.57 7.01 6.26
C ALA A 201 10.36 5.81 5.68
N ALA A 202 10.16 5.50 4.40
CA ALA A 202 10.83 4.40 3.72
C ALA A 202 12.29 4.69 3.37
N ARG A 203 12.70 5.98 3.38
CA ARG A 203 14.01 6.46 2.91
C ARG A 203 14.36 5.91 1.52
N TYR A 204 13.37 5.84 0.64
CA TYR A 204 13.53 5.37 -0.73
C TYR A 204 12.92 6.39 -1.70
N PRO A 205 13.64 6.81 -2.75
CA PRO A 205 14.94 6.30 -3.23
C PRO A 205 16.13 6.59 -2.30
N ARG A 206 17.14 5.71 -2.29
CA ARG A 206 18.33 5.87 -1.41
C ARG A 206 19.31 6.94 -1.88
N HIS A 207 19.25 7.32 -3.14
CA HIS A 207 20.09 8.38 -3.68
C HIS A 207 19.56 9.75 -3.20
N PRO A 208 20.39 10.59 -2.56
CA PRO A 208 19.91 11.82 -1.91
C PRO A 208 19.23 12.77 -2.90
N VAL A 209 19.75 12.89 -4.13
CA VAL A 209 19.14 13.73 -5.17
C VAL A 209 17.78 13.20 -5.62
N ALA A 210 17.64 11.88 -5.80
CA ALA A 210 16.38 11.28 -6.21
C ALA A 210 15.33 11.39 -5.09
N ARG A 211 15.76 11.36 -3.82
CA ARG A 211 14.91 11.60 -2.66
C ARG A 211 14.46 13.06 -2.57
N HIS A 212 15.37 14.01 -2.79
CA HIS A 212 15.01 15.43 -2.80
C HIS A 212 14.03 15.74 -3.94
N LEU A 213 14.27 15.19 -5.15
CA LEU A 213 13.35 15.32 -6.27
C LEU A 213 11.96 14.75 -5.94
N SER A 214 11.87 13.59 -5.29
CA SER A 214 10.57 13.00 -4.92
C SER A 214 9.81 13.74 -3.81
N VAL A 215 10.49 14.62 -3.04
CA VAL A 215 9.85 15.42 -1.98
C VAL A 215 9.45 16.79 -2.49
N ILE A 216 10.18 17.32 -3.48
CA ILE A 216 9.93 18.64 -4.07
C ILE A 216 8.90 18.55 -5.21
N ALA A 217 8.85 17.42 -5.91
CA ALA A 217 7.82 17.13 -6.92
C ALA A 217 6.47 16.82 -6.27
#